data_AF-A0AAN7BMZ3-F1
#
_entry.id   AF-A0AAN7BMZ3-F1
#
_cell.length_a   1.000
_cell.length_b   1.000
_cell.length_c   1.000
_cell.angle_alpha   90.00
_cell.angle_beta   90.00
_cell.angle_gamma   90.00
#
_symmetry.space_group_name_H-M   'P 1'
#
loop_
_entity.id
_entity.type
_entity.pdbx_description
1 polymer ?
#
loop_
_entity_poly.entity_id
_entity_poly.type
_entity_poly.pdbx_seq_one_letter_code
_entity_poly.pdbx_strand_id
1 'polypeptide(L)'
;MRLLKSILDVGLIRFGSAATISVPWTTNTRDLDTDEFKGTYGPDGLWQALAIQVGTYTGLGSEKEPGIYTPMWPSDFGNSMVPTERAGGSYAVANSTTAVELSMLPTAWDTPTRQREQISGRGVFDMVSITPKVRVNISIEARNKWDYILPDGRNYSARVGVLGLGFSLEQESFRRLGAPQAVVESLYRRKEIASMSACLHMGSVSLKQPGSFVLGGYNQTRVIGPVGEFKWNPPVGATIFLDVILGT
;
A
#
# COMPACT_ATOMS: atom_id res chain seq x y z
N MET A 1 -2.65 -63.49 7.52
CA MET A 1 -2.15 -62.16 7.11
C MET A 1 -2.88 -61.79 5.83
N ARG A 2 -4.02 -61.09 5.76
CA ARG A 2 -4.45 -59.82 6.38
C ARG A 2 -3.37 -58.74 6.34
N LEU A 3 -3.40 -57.91 5.28
CA LEU A 3 -3.08 -56.50 5.34
C LEU A 3 -3.92 -55.76 4.28
N LEU A 4 -4.56 -54.70 4.74
CA LEU A 4 -5.67 -53.99 4.14
C LEU A 4 -5.27 -53.21 2.88
N LYS A 5 -6.11 -53.29 1.84
CA LYS A 5 -6.35 -52.16 0.92
C LYS A 5 -7.20 -51.14 1.67
N SER A 6 -6.63 -49.96 1.94
CA SER A 6 -7.35 -48.85 2.58
C SER A 6 -6.71 -47.52 2.22
N ILE A 7 -7.48 -46.71 1.48
CA ILE A 7 -7.64 -45.26 1.63
C ILE A 7 -6.39 -44.40 1.40
N LEU A 8 -6.38 -43.74 0.23
CA LEU A 8 -6.04 -42.32 0.11
C LEU A 8 -6.79 -41.77 -1.11
N ASP A 9 -8.11 -41.70 -0.98
CA ASP A 9 -8.86 -40.56 -1.52
C ASP A 9 -8.26 -39.32 -0.84
N VAL A 10 -7.19 -38.77 -1.42
CA VAL A 10 -6.77 -37.41 -1.09
C VAL A 10 -7.84 -36.54 -1.70
N GLY A 11 -8.84 -36.24 -0.87
CA GLY A 11 -9.92 -35.35 -1.21
C GLY A 11 -9.37 -34.15 -1.96
N LEU A 12 -9.95 -33.92 -3.13
CA LEU A 12 -9.84 -32.67 -3.84
C LEU A 12 -10.28 -31.58 -2.84
N ILE A 13 -9.32 -30.99 -2.12
CA ILE A 13 -9.58 -29.78 -1.35
C ILE A 13 -9.90 -28.77 -2.44
N ARG A 14 -11.21 -28.58 -2.67
CA ARG A 14 -11.70 -27.40 -3.34
C ARG A 14 -11.32 -26.25 -2.44
N PHE A 15 -10.14 -25.67 -2.66
CA PHE A 15 -9.85 -24.33 -2.19
C PHE A 15 -10.96 -23.46 -2.75
N GLY A 16 -11.86 -23.00 -1.87
CA GLY A 16 -12.76 -21.91 -2.24
C GLY A 16 -11.92 -20.81 -2.87
N SER A 17 -12.38 -20.26 -3.99
CA SER A 17 -11.76 -19.14 -4.71
C SER A 17 -10.88 -18.30 -3.79
N ALA A 18 -9.56 -18.31 -4.00
CA ALA A 18 -8.63 -17.52 -3.20
C ALA A 18 -9.10 -16.06 -3.21
N ALA A 19 -9.50 -15.54 -2.04
CA ALA A 19 -9.91 -14.15 -1.93
C ALA A 19 -8.68 -13.28 -2.19
N THR A 20 -8.68 -12.63 -3.35
CA THR A 20 -7.70 -11.61 -3.74
C THR A 20 -8.43 -10.29 -3.88
N ILE A 21 -7.74 -9.20 -3.57
CA ILE A 21 -8.30 -7.86 -3.65
C ILE A 21 -7.47 -7.07 -4.65
N SER A 22 -8.10 -6.68 -5.77
CA SER A 22 -7.50 -5.74 -6.71
C SER A 22 -7.66 -4.33 -6.19
N VAL A 23 -6.56 -3.59 -6.09
CA VAL A 23 -6.57 -2.20 -5.63
C VAL A 23 -6.62 -1.28 -6.85
N PRO A 24 -7.52 -0.27 -6.87
CA PRO A 24 -7.62 0.67 -7.98
C PRO A 24 -6.37 1.54 -8.14
N TRP A 25 -6.10 1.94 -9.38
CA TRP A 25 -5.02 2.84 -9.74
C TRP A 25 -5.56 4.23 -10.10
N THR A 26 -4.74 5.26 -9.93
CA THR A 26 -5.09 6.67 -10.23
C THR A 26 -5.40 6.93 -11.70
N THR A 27 -5.01 6.01 -12.58
CA THR A 27 -5.26 6.07 -14.03
C THR A 27 -6.40 5.15 -14.48
N ASN A 28 -6.89 4.28 -13.58
CA ASN A 28 -8.00 3.38 -13.85
C ASN A 28 -9.00 3.45 -12.69
N THR A 29 -9.79 4.52 -12.70
CA THR A 29 -10.79 4.82 -11.67
C THR A 29 -12.18 4.34 -12.07
N ARG A 30 -12.31 3.43 -13.05
CA ARG A 30 -13.61 2.96 -13.54
C ARG A 30 -14.50 2.38 -12.43
N ASP A 31 -13.86 1.84 -11.40
CA ASP A 31 -14.52 1.26 -10.23
C ASP A 31 -14.55 2.22 -9.02
N LEU A 32 -14.12 3.49 -9.22
CA LEU A 32 -14.22 4.56 -8.23
C LEU A 32 -15.37 5.47 -8.61
N ASP A 33 -16.15 5.89 -7.62
CA ASP A 33 -17.27 6.83 -7.80
C ASP A 33 -16.76 8.28 -7.76
N THR A 34 -15.68 8.58 -8.51
CA THR A 34 -15.13 9.93 -8.59
C THR A 34 -14.30 10.15 -9.85
N ASP A 35 -14.44 11.36 -10.41
CA ASP A 35 -13.58 11.89 -11.47
C ASP A 35 -12.50 12.86 -10.93
N GLU A 36 -12.60 13.25 -9.65
CA GLU A 36 -11.72 14.25 -9.02
C GLU A 36 -10.30 13.74 -8.83
N PHE A 37 -10.12 12.42 -8.81
CA PHE A 37 -8.87 11.76 -8.51
C PHE A 37 -8.33 10.98 -9.72
N LYS A 38 -7.80 11.71 -10.71
CA LYS A 38 -7.21 11.12 -11.92
C LYS A 38 -5.88 11.77 -12.25
N GLY A 39 -4.84 10.94 -12.42
CA GLY A 39 -3.55 11.49 -12.80
C GLY A 39 -2.39 10.51 -12.83
N THR A 40 -1.28 11.03 -13.32
CA THR A 40 0.05 10.44 -13.23
C THR A 40 0.95 11.39 -12.46
N TYR A 41 2.02 10.87 -11.87
CA TYR A 41 2.85 11.58 -10.88
C TYR A 41 4.33 11.55 -11.27
N GLY A 42 5.13 12.37 -10.57
CA GLY A 42 6.58 12.30 -10.57
C GLY A 42 7.31 13.35 -11.42
N PRO A 43 8.54 13.73 -11.03
CA PRO A 43 9.42 14.57 -11.84
C PRO A 43 10.17 13.76 -12.93
N ASP A 44 10.31 12.43 -12.75
CA ASP A 44 11.10 11.53 -13.59
C ASP A 44 10.30 10.89 -14.75
N GLY A 45 9.15 11.49 -15.08
CA GLY A 45 8.19 10.99 -16.08
C GLY A 45 6.87 10.56 -15.45
N LEU A 46 5.84 10.41 -16.29
CA LEU A 46 4.49 10.05 -15.84
C LEU A 46 4.47 8.61 -15.34
N TRP A 47 4.20 8.39 -14.05
CA TRP A 47 3.90 7.07 -13.47
C TRP A 47 2.56 7.04 -12.72
N GLN A 48 2.05 5.84 -12.46
CA GLN A 48 0.71 5.61 -11.88
C GLN A 48 0.83 5.27 -10.39
N ALA A 49 -0.11 5.69 -9.55
CA ALA A 49 -0.13 5.31 -8.13
C ALA A 49 -1.43 4.56 -7.78
N LEU A 50 -1.49 3.96 -6.58
CA LEU A 50 -2.71 3.37 -6.05
C LEU A 50 -3.66 4.46 -5.57
N ALA A 51 -4.96 4.25 -5.76
CA ALA A 51 -6.00 5.14 -5.27
C ALA A 51 -6.56 4.60 -3.95
N ILE A 52 -6.14 5.19 -2.82
CA ILE A 52 -6.54 4.76 -1.48
C ILE A 52 -7.34 5.87 -0.82
N GLN A 53 -8.54 5.56 -0.29
CA GLN A 53 -9.27 6.54 0.50
C GLN A 53 -8.75 6.54 1.93
N VAL A 54 -8.44 7.72 2.46
CA VAL A 54 -7.88 7.87 3.82
C VAL A 54 -8.80 8.73 4.67
N GLY A 55 -9.15 8.21 5.84
CA GLY A 55 -10.03 8.81 6.82
C GLY A 55 -11.50 8.43 6.67
N THR A 56 -12.33 9.00 7.54
CA THR A 56 -13.80 8.91 7.48
C THR A 56 -14.40 10.30 7.69
N TYR A 57 -15.15 10.79 6.71
CA TYR A 57 -15.63 12.17 6.69
C TYR A 57 -17.15 12.19 6.82
N THR A 58 -17.69 13.28 7.38
CA THR A 58 -19.14 13.46 7.49
C THR A 58 -19.66 14.01 6.16
N GLY A 59 -20.49 13.24 5.47
CA GLY A 59 -21.16 13.65 4.25
C GLY A 59 -22.29 14.67 4.49
N LEU A 60 -22.88 15.14 3.39
CA LEU A 60 -24.08 15.98 3.38
C LEU A 60 -25.28 15.19 3.94
N GLY A 61 -25.43 15.16 5.27
CA GLY A 61 -26.51 14.44 5.93
C GLY A 61 -26.12 13.62 7.15
N SER A 62 -24.93 13.83 7.73
CA SER A 62 -24.40 13.06 8.89
C SER A 62 -24.01 11.60 8.61
N GLU A 63 -24.11 11.15 7.37
CA GLU A 63 -23.60 9.85 6.94
C GLU A 63 -22.06 9.83 6.94
N LYS A 64 -21.47 8.72 7.38
CA LYS A 64 -20.01 8.53 7.43
C LYS A 64 -19.52 7.97 6.11
N GLU A 65 -18.92 8.83 5.30
CA GLU A 65 -18.36 8.46 4.01
C GLU A 65 -16.88 8.05 4.13
N PRO A 66 -16.39 7.17 3.24
CA PRO A 66 -14.96 7.00 3.08
C PRO A 66 -14.29 8.36 2.89
N GLY A 67 -13.07 8.49 3.40
CA GLY A 67 -12.33 9.72 3.25
C GLY A 67 -11.76 9.97 1.87
N ILE A 68 -10.79 10.87 1.84
CA ILE A 68 -10.31 11.47 0.60
C ILE A 68 -9.38 10.49 -0.13
N TYR A 69 -9.55 10.39 -1.45
CA TYR A 69 -8.61 9.63 -2.28
C TYR A 69 -7.22 10.26 -2.23
N THR A 70 -6.26 9.43 -1.86
CA THR A 70 -4.86 9.77 -1.73
C THR A 70 -4.06 8.87 -2.66
N PRO A 71 -3.13 9.40 -3.47
CA PRO A 71 -2.26 8.56 -4.27
C PRO A 71 -1.23 7.95 -3.36
N MET A 72 -1.07 6.63 -3.43
CA MET A 72 -0.12 5.93 -2.58
C MET A 72 0.71 4.94 -3.39
N TRP A 73 2.00 4.90 -3.12
CA TRP A 73 2.91 3.91 -3.69
C TRP A 73 3.10 2.75 -2.70
N PRO A 74 2.95 1.47 -3.11
CA PRO A 74 3.20 0.33 -2.23
C PRO A 74 4.66 0.25 -1.81
N SER A 75 4.91 0.03 -0.51
CA SER A 75 6.26 -0.17 0.04
C SER A 75 6.26 -1.25 1.12
N ASP A 76 7.44 -1.77 1.43
CA ASP A 76 7.72 -2.69 2.52
C ASP A 76 7.73 -2.05 3.93
N PHE A 77 7.44 -0.75 4.06
CA PHE A 77 7.33 -0.12 5.36
C PHE A 77 6.18 -0.71 6.20
N GLY A 78 6.36 -0.72 7.52
CA GLY A 78 5.37 -1.23 8.47
C GLY A 78 4.17 -0.30 8.67
N ASN A 79 4.31 0.96 8.30
CA ASN A 79 3.29 1.99 8.40
C ASN A 79 3.10 2.69 7.06
N SER A 80 1.92 3.26 6.87
CA SER A 80 1.67 4.13 5.72
C SER A 80 2.12 5.55 6.03
N MET A 81 2.48 6.31 4.99
CA MET A 81 2.85 7.71 5.09
C MET A 81 1.94 8.50 4.17
N VAL A 82 1.25 9.50 4.71
CA VAL A 82 0.23 10.25 3.97
C VAL A 82 0.57 11.74 4.02
N PRO A 83 0.77 12.41 2.88
CA PRO A 83 0.97 13.86 2.85
C PRO A 83 -0.32 14.56 3.28
N THR A 84 -0.22 15.43 4.28
CA THR A 84 -1.35 16.26 4.72
C THR A 84 -1.49 17.48 3.82
N GLU A 85 -2.57 18.24 3.98
CA GLU A 85 -2.77 19.53 3.31
C GLU A 85 -1.58 20.49 3.48
N ARG A 86 -0.89 20.43 4.64
CA ARG A 86 0.30 21.26 4.90
C ARG A 86 1.50 20.87 4.05
N ALA A 87 1.57 19.62 3.60
CA ALA A 87 2.60 19.11 2.69
C ALA A 87 2.16 19.12 1.21
N GLY A 88 1.00 19.72 0.89
CA GLY A 88 0.44 19.73 -0.46
C GLY A 88 -0.31 18.46 -0.86
N GLY A 89 -0.65 17.60 0.10
CA GLY A 89 -1.61 16.52 -0.07
C GLY A 89 -3.05 16.97 0.22
N SER A 90 -3.97 16.02 0.39
CA SER A 90 -5.39 16.29 0.64
C SER A 90 -5.90 15.76 1.98
N TYR A 91 -5.06 15.03 2.73
CA TYR A 91 -5.49 14.44 3.99
C TYR A 91 -5.46 15.47 5.12
N ALA A 92 -6.60 15.64 5.78
CA ALA A 92 -6.75 16.48 6.96
C ALA A 92 -7.12 15.61 8.17
N VAL A 93 -6.16 15.35 9.06
CA VAL A 93 -6.35 14.54 10.28
C VAL A 93 -7.56 15.02 11.09
N ALA A 94 -7.68 16.35 11.27
CA ALA A 94 -8.75 16.97 12.04
C ALA A 94 -10.16 16.78 11.45
N ASN A 95 -10.27 16.49 10.15
CA ASN A 95 -11.55 16.30 9.46
C ASN A 95 -12.00 14.83 9.48
N SER A 96 -11.10 13.90 9.82
CA SER A 96 -11.43 12.49 9.90
C SER A 96 -12.03 12.15 11.27
N THR A 97 -13.25 11.63 11.26
CA THR A 97 -13.97 11.18 12.47
C THR A 97 -13.45 9.87 13.05
N THR A 98 -12.57 9.18 12.34
CA THR A 98 -11.91 7.93 12.77
C THR A 98 -10.44 8.11 13.12
N ALA A 99 -9.89 9.32 12.94
CA ALA A 99 -8.52 9.61 13.29
C ALA A 99 -8.32 9.59 14.81
N VAL A 100 -7.33 8.83 15.26
CA VAL A 100 -6.83 8.84 16.63
C VAL A 100 -5.38 9.27 16.59
N GLU A 101 -5.10 10.48 17.08
CA GLU A 101 -3.73 10.99 17.15
C GLU A 101 -2.91 10.23 18.18
N LEU A 102 -1.65 9.98 17.83
CA LEU A 102 -0.66 9.41 18.73
C LEU A 102 0.28 10.50 19.19
N SER A 103 0.64 10.45 20.46
CA SER A 103 1.47 11.46 21.11
C SER A 103 2.89 11.57 20.55
N MET A 104 3.33 10.68 19.65
CA MET A 104 4.62 10.77 18.98
C MET A 104 4.59 10.15 17.57
N LEU A 105 5.26 10.79 16.60
CA LEU A 105 5.95 10.03 15.56
C LEU A 105 7.12 9.30 16.24
N PRO A 106 7.46 8.07 15.87
CA PRO A 106 8.83 7.61 16.04
C PRO A 106 9.75 8.51 15.19
N THR A 107 10.14 9.67 15.73
CA THR A 107 11.17 10.55 15.17
C THR A 107 12.51 9.87 15.40
N ALA A 108 12.89 8.91 14.57
CA ALA A 108 14.29 8.48 14.47
C ALA A 108 14.45 7.38 13.41
N TRP A 109 14.36 7.73 12.13
CA TRP A 109 15.15 7.02 11.12
C TRP A 109 15.61 8.02 10.06
N ASP A 110 16.42 8.99 10.50
CA ASP A 110 17.45 9.61 9.65
C ASP A 110 18.43 8.50 9.27
N THR A 111 18.06 7.69 8.29
CA THR A 111 19.04 6.85 7.62
C THR A 111 19.99 7.78 6.87
N PRO A 112 21.30 7.46 6.73
CA PRO A 112 22.24 8.28 5.97
C PRO A 112 21.77 8.59 4.53
N THR A 113 20.87 7.77 3.99
CA THR A 113 20.20 7.94 2.70
C THR A 113 19.15 9.06 2.65
N ARG A 114 18.64 9.52 3.80
CA ARG A 114 17.59 10.54 3.95
C ARG A 114 18.13 11.93 4.31
N GLN A 115 19.45 12.16 4.27
CA GLN A 115 20.04 13.48 4.57
C GLN A 115 19.55 14.62 3.67
N ARG A 116 18.86 14.29 2.56
CA ARG A 116 18.22 15.25 1.65
C ARG A 116 16.71 15.37 1.83
N GLU A 117 16.14 14.73 2.84
CA GLU A 117 14.71 14.76 3.15
C GLU A 117 14.45 15.74 4.29
N GLN A 118 13.44 16.59 4.13
CA GLN A 118 12.93 17.45 5.19
C GLN A 118 11.52 16.99 5.55
N ILE A 119 11.41 16.32 6.70
CA ILE A 119 10.19 15.64 7.11
C ILE A 119 9.72 16.14 8.47
N SER A 120 8.41 16.37 8.58
CA SER A 120 7.73 16.56 9.86
C SER A 120 6.32 16.00 9.79
N GLY A 121 5.73 15.65 10.93
CA GLY A 121 4.39 15.07 10.95
C GLY A 121 3.95 14.62 12.33
N ARG A 122 2.92 13.76 12.34
CA ARG A 122 2.40 13.11 13.55
C ARG A 122 1.97 11.66 13.23
N GLY A 123 2.05 10.78 14.22
CA GLY A 123 1.47 9.44 14.10
C GLY A 123 -0.04 9.50 14.30
N VAL A 124 -0.81 8.79 13.49
CA VAL A 124 -2.27 8.71 13.54
C VAL A 124 -2.70 7.28 13.24
N PHE A 125 -3.74 6.81 13.91
CA PHE A 125 -4.52 5.67 13.44
C PHE A 125 -5.74 6.17 12.70
N ASP A 126 -5.97 5.69 11.50
CA ASP A 126 -7.17 6.06 10.76
C ASP A 126 -7.64 4.93 9.85
N MET A 127 -8.92 5.03 9.48
CA MET A 127 -9.53 4.14 8.51
C MET A 127 -8.97 4.42 7.12
N VAL A 128 -8.61 3.36 6.40
CA VAL A 128 -8.36 3.42 4.96
C VAL A 128 -9.31 2.49 4.22
N SER A 129 -9.78 2.91 3.05
CA SER A 129 -10.54 2.06 2.14
C SER A 129 -9.65 1.67 0.98
N ILE A 130 -9.33 0.37 0.90
CA ILE A 130 -8.51 -0.23 -0.15
C ILE A 130 -9.34 -0.41 -1.42
N THR A 131 -10.64 -0.68 -1.23
CA THR A 131 -11.68 -0.66 -2.27
C THR A 131 -12.94 -0.06 -1.65
N PRO A 132 -13.98 0.29 -2.42
CA PRO A 132 -15.24 0.80 -1.86
C PRO A 132 -15.87 -0.11 -0.78
N LYS A 133 -15.58 -1.43 -0.83
CA LYS A 133 -16.15 -2.43 0.08
C LYS A 133 -15.19 -2.87 1.19
N VAL A 134 -13.89 -2.61 1.05
CA VAL A 134 -12.85 -3.12 1.94
C VAL A 134 -12.21 -1.96 2.68
N ARG A 135 -12.45 -1.91 3.99
CA ARG A 135 -11.92 -0.87 4.88
C ARG A 135 -11.16 -1.49 6.05
N VAL A 136 -10.00 -0.92 6.37
CA VAL A 136 -9.14 -1.36 7.46
C VAL A 136 -8.59 -0.15 8.21
N ASN A 137 -8.45 -0.27 9.53
CA ASN A 137 -7.72 0.72 10.31
C ASN A 137 -6.22 0.41 10.24
N ILE A 138 -5.40 1.41 10.00
CA ILE A 138 -3.94 1.25 9.88
C ILE A 138 -3.19 2.37 10.60
N SER A 139 -1.90 2.12 10.83
CA SER A 139 -0.96 3.15 11.26
C SER A 139 -0.55 4.06 10.10
N ILE A 140 -0.71 5.36 10.30
CA ILE A 140 -0.39 6.42 9.35
C ILE A 140 0.58 7.41 9.99
N GLU A 141 1.66 7.72 9.27
CA GLU A 141 2.45 8.92 9.51
C GLU A 141 1.88 10.06 8.66
N ALA A 142 1.11 10.94 9.30
CA ALA A 142 0.54 12.11 8.67
C ALA A 142 1.65 13.18 8.51
N ARG A 143 2.19 13.31 7.30
CA ARG A 143 3.33 14.17 6.97
C ARG A 143 2.87 15.60 6.72
N ASN A 144 3.25 16.52 7.61
CA ASN A 144 3.02 17.97 7.46
C ASN A 144 4.09 18.67 6.63
N LYS A 145 5.26 18.05 6.50
CA LYS A 145 6.32 18.44 5.57
C LYS A 145 6.94 17.19 5.01
N TRP A 146 7.15 17.15 3.70
CA TRP A 146 7.78 16.02 3.02
C TRP A 146 8.48 16.49 1.74
N ASP A 147 9.63 17.11 1.92
CA ASP A 147 10.41 17.66 0.81
C ASP A 147 11.71 16.87 0.60
N TYR A 148 12.10 16.75 -0.65
CA TYR A 148 13.33 16.11 -1.12
C TYR A 148 14.20 17.14 -1.84
N ILE A 149 15.48 17.18 -1.55
CA ILE A 149 16.46 17.92 -2.37
C ILE A 149 16.95 16.98 -3.47
N LEU A 150 16.53 17.21 -4.71
CA LEU A 150 16.94 16.45 -5.88
C LEU A 150 18.46 16.58 -6.13
N PRO A 151 19.08 15.68 -6.93
CA PRO A 151 20.50 15.77 -7.26
C PRO A 151 20.92 17.12 -7.86
N ASP A 152 20.00 17.77 -8.59
CA ASP A 152 20.19 19.09 -9.20
C ASP A 152 19.96 20.28 -8.22
N GLY A 153 19.68 20.00 -6.95
CA GLY A 153 19.48 21.00 -5.91
C GLY A 153 18.06 21.56 -5.82
N ARG A 154 17.14 21.18 -6.71
CA ARG A 154 15.73 21.59 -6.61
C ARG A 154 15.03 20.87 -5.46
N ASN A 155 14.09 21.57 -4.81
CA ASN A 155 13.19 20.95 -3.86
C ASN A 155 12.01 20.29 -4.58
N TYR A 156 11.69 19.06 -4.18
CA TYR A 156 10.55 18.30 -4.63
C TYR A 156 9.69 17.91 -3.42
N SER A 157 8.47 18.45 -3.35
CA SER A 157 7.50 18.06 -2.33
C SER A 157 6.75 16.80 -2.78
N ALA A 158 6.73 15.78 -1.92
CA ALA A 158 6.06 14.53 -2.21
C ALA A 158 4.54 14.72 -2.30
N ARG A 159 3.99 14.48 -3.50
CA ARG A 159 2.54 14.48 -3.74
C ARG A 159 1.89 13.10 -3.62
N VAL A 160 2.70 12.05 -3.63
CA VAL A 160 2.27 10.66 -3.52
C VAL A 160 2.72 10.13 -2.16
N GLY A 161 1.78 9.58 -1.41
CA GLY A 161 2.05 8.91 -0.15
C GLY A 161 2.65 7.51 -0.35
N VAL A 162 2.87 6.82 0.76
CA VAL A 162 3.39 5.45 0.77
C VAL A 162 2.42 4.55 1.50
N LEU A 163 1.97 3.49 0.84
CA LEU A 163 1.15 2.43 1.41
C LEU A 163 2.06 1.36 2.01
N GLY A 164 2.11 1.30 3.34
CA GLY A 164 2.89 0.30 4.07
C GLY A 164 2.26 -1.08 3.97
N LEU A 165 3.01 -2.04 3.41
CA LEU A 165 2.59 -3.43 3.23
C LEU A 165 3.33 -4.40 4.16
N GLY A 166 4.47 -3.97 4.71
CA GLY A 166 5.40 -4.85 5.39
C GLY A 166 5.16 -4.99 6.89
N PHE A 167 6.00 -5.83 7.46
CA PHE A 167 6.22 -5.93 8.89
C PHE A 167 7.60 -5.32 9.15
N SER A 168 7.65 -4.12 9.73
CA SER A 168 8.92 -3.49 10.12
C SER A 168 9.08 -3.49 11.64
N LEU A 169 10.32 -3.40 12.11
CA LEU A 169 10.61 -3.15 13.53
C LEU A 169 9.97 -1.84 14.01
N GLU A 170 9.70 -0.88 13.11
CA GLU A 170 9.00 0.38 13.41
C GLU A 170 7.55 0.12 13.85
N GLN A 171 6.94 -0.92 13.28
CA GLN A 171 5.61 -1.38 13.63
C GLN A 171 5.55 -1.91 15.07
N GLU A 172 6.67 -2.34 15.66
CA GLU A 172 6.70 -2.80 17.06
C GLU A 172 6.44 -1.66 18.06
N SER A 173 6.96 -0.46 17.79
CA SER A 173 6.68 0.75 18.58
C SER A 173 5.20 1.13 18.50
N PHE A 174 4.63 1.07 17.31
CA PHE A 174 3.19 1.25 17.09
C PHE A 174 2.38 0.16 17.82
N ARG A 175 2.74 -1.13 17.67
CA ARG A 175 2.05 -2.25 18.32
C ARG A 175 2.05 -2.16 19.84
N ARG A 176 3.15 -1.68 20.45
CA ARG A 176 3.22 -1.40 21.90
C ARG A 176 2.23 -0.34 22.36
N LEU A 177 1.85 0.57 21.47
CA LEU A 177 0.81 1.59 21.70
C LEU A 177 -0.60 1.10 21.32
N GLY A 178 -0.77 -0.20 21.04
CA GLY A 178 -2.06 -0.77 20.62
C GLY A 178 -2.42 -0.47 19.17
N ALA A 179 -1.43 -0.09 18.33
CA ALA A 179 -1.67 0.29 16.96
C ALA A 179 -2.25 -0.82 16.09
N PRO A 180 -3.14 -0.47 15.14
CA PRO A 180 -3.50 -1.32 14.02
C PRO A 180 -2.30 -1.61 13.12
N GLN A 181 -2.28 -2.83 12.60
CA GLN A 181 -1.21 -3.40 11.79
C GLN A 181 -1.25 -2.89 10.34
N ALA A 182 -0.20 -3.16 9.55
CA ALA A 182 -0.20 -2.86 8.11
C ALA A 182 -1.41 -3.48 7.39
N VAL A 183 -1.74 -2.92 6.22
CA VAL A 183 -2.93 -3.29 5.42
C VAL A 183 -3.01 -4.80 5.19
N VAL A 184 -1.90 -5.41 4.74
CA VAL A 184 -1.87 -6.83 4.37
C VAL A 184 -2.12 -7.73 5.58
N GLU A 185 -1.50 -7.43 6.72
CA GLU A 185 -1.69 -8.21 7.94
C GLU A 185 -3.13 -8.07 8.46
N SER A 186 -3.66 -6.84 8.49
CA SER A 186 -5.02 -6.55 8.92
C SER A 186 -6.07 -7.32 8.10
N LEU A 187 -5.92 -7.34 6.77
CA LEU A 187 -6.81 -8.06 5.86
C LEU A 187 -6.70 -9.59 6.02
N TYR A 188 -5.47 -10.11 6.17
CA TYR A 188 -5.25 -11.53 6.34
C TYR A 188 -5.86 -12.06 7.64
N ARG A 189 -5.68 -11.35 8.76
CA ARG A 189 -6.27 -11.72 10.06
C ARG A 189 -7.80 -11.70 10.03
N ARG A 190 -8.39 -10.79 9.26
CA ARG A 190 -9.84 -10.71 9.01
C ARG A 190 -10.35 -11.75 8.01
N LYS A 191 -9.46 -12.58 7.44
CA LYS A 191 -9.76 -13.58 6.40
C LYS A 191 -10.35 -12.96 5.12
N GLU A 192 -10.02 -11.70 4.84
CA GLU A 192 -10.45 -11.01 3.61
C GLU A 192 -9.52 -11.29 2.44
N ILE A 193 -8.29 -11.72 2.72
CA ILE A 193 -7.34 -12.21 1.73
C ILE A 193 -6.83 -13.60 2.09
N ALA A 194 -6.53 -14.41 1.08
CA ALA A 194 -6.11 -15.80 1.26
C ALA A 194 -4.68 -15.97 1.81
N SER A 195 -3.82 -14.95 1.65
CA SER A 195 -2.42 -15.00 2.09
C SER A 195 -1.88 -13.61 2.44
N MET A 196 -0.83 -13.54 3.26
CA MET A 196 -0.10 -12.30 3.53
C MET A 196 0.86 -11.96 2.38
N SER A 197 0.31 -11.74 1.19
CA SER A 197 1.09 -11.41 0.01
C SER A 197 0.51 -10.20 -0.72
N ALA A 198 1.37 -9.53 -1.48
CA ALA A 198 0.99 -8.48 -2.40
C ALA A 198 1.76 -8.65 -3.72
N CYS A 199 1.11 -8.36 -4.83
CA CYS A 199 1.70 -8.41 -6.16
C CYS A 199 1.55 -7.05 -6.83
N LEU A 200 2.68 -6.50 -7.29
CA LEU A 200 2.75 -5.28 -8.07
C LEU A 200 3.17 -5.62 -9.50
N HIS A 201 2.32 -5.24 -10.45
CA HIS A 201 2.66 -5.16 -11.86
C HIS A 201 2.60 -3.69 -12.28
N MET A 202 3.75 -3.12 -12.58
CA MET A 202 3.86 -1.75 -13.08
C MET A 202 3.52 -1.75 -14.57
N GLY A 203 2.43 -1.07 -14.94
CA GLY A 203 2.05 -0.90 -16.34
C GLY A 203 2.91 0.15 -17.05
N SER A 204 2.94 0.11 -18.39
CA SER A 204 3.61 1.11 -19.20
C SER A 204 2.69 2.28 -19.54
N VAL A 205 3.09 3.49 -19.13
CA VAL A 205 2.34 4.71 -19.49
C VAL A 205 2.45 5.00 -21.00
N SER A 206 3.62 4.79 -21.62
CA SER A 206 3.79 5.03 -23.06
C SER A 206 2.95 4.09 -23.93
N LEU A 207 2.76 2.84 -23.49
CA LEU A 207 1.92 1.84 -24.16
C LEU A 207 0.45 1.87 -23.70
N LYS A 208 0.07 2.83 -22.85
CA LYS A 208 -1.27 2.93 -22.24
C LYS A 208 -1.70 1.63 -21.52
N GLN A 209 -0.74 0.91 -20.96
CA GLN A 209 -0.98 -0.30 -20.18
C GLN A 209 -1.20 0.08 -18.71
N PRO A 210 -2.35 -0.27 -18.11
CA PRO A 210 -2.58 -0.01 -16.69
C PRO A 210 -1.72 -0.93 -15.83
N GLY A 211 -1.32 -0.44 -14.66
CA GLY A 211 -0.79 -1.28 -13.59
C GLY A 211 -1.83 -2.27 -13.05
N SER A 212 -1.37 -3.23 -12.27
CA SER A 212 -2.20 -4.14 -11.49
C SER A 212 -1.58 -4.29 -10.12
N PHE A 213 -2.36 -4.12 -9.06
CA PHE A 213 -1.90 -4.34 -7.69
C PHE A 213 -2.90 -5.20 -6.97
N VAL A 214 -2.45 -6.35 -6.46
CA VAL A 214 -3.30 -7.39 -5.90
C VAL A 214 -2.81 -7.75 -4.50
N LEU A 215 -3.72 -7.76 -3.54
CA LEU A 215 -3.48 -8.27 -2.19
C LEU A 215 -4.00 -9.70 -2.08
N GLY A 216 -3.29 -10.57 -1.37
CA GLY A 216 -3.68 -11.96 -1.15
C GLY A 216 -3.23 -12.95 -2.20
N GLY A 217 -2.51 -12.51 -3.22
CA GLY A 217 -2.02 -13.32 -4.33
C GLY A 217 -1.46 -12.47 -5.45
N TYR A 218 -1.64 -12.92 -6.69
CA TYR A 218 -1.18 -12.21 -7.88
C TYR A 218 -2.17 -12.36 -9.03
N ASN A 219 -2.07 -11.46 -10.02
CA ASN A 219 -2.88 -11.53 -11.23
C ASN A 219 -2.24 -12.49 -12.23
N GLN A 220 -2.79 -13.70 -12.37
CA GLN A 220 -2.28 -14.72 -13.29
C GLN A 220 -2.26 -14.30 -14.76
N THR A 221 -3.13 -13.36 -15.17
CA THR A 221 -3.15 -12.84 -16.56
C THR A 221 -1.95 -11.95 -16.89
N ARG A 222 -1.14 -11.58 -15.89
CA ARG A 222 0.04 -10.71 -16.03
C ARG A 222 1.36 -11.47 -15.91
N VAL A 223 1.31 -12.80 -15.76
CA VAL A 223 2.50 -13.64 -15.63
C VAL A 223 2.65 -14.46 -16.90
N ILE A 224 3.83 -14.40 -17.51
CA ILE A 224 4.18 -15.22 -18.68
C ILE A 224 5.21 -16.26 -18.22
N GLY A 225 4.83 -17.53 -18.24
CA GLY A 225 5.70 -18.64 -17.87
C GLY A 225 5.73 -18.94 -16.35
N PRO A 226 6.62 -19.86 -15.93
CA PRO A 226 6.79 -20.22 -14.52
C PRO A 226 7.29 -19.05 -13.67
N VAL A 227 6.80 -18.96 -12.43
CA VAL A 227 7.26 -17.95 -11.46
C VAL A 227 8.51 -18.46 -10.74
N GLY A 228 9.55 -17.61 -10.68
CA GLY A 228 10.73 -17.86 -9.86
C GLY A 228 10.50 -17.44 -8.42
N GLU A 229 10.97 -18.24 -7.46
CA GLU A 229 10.96 -17.89 -6.04
C GLU A 229 12.39 -17.56 -5.59
N PHE A 230 12.53 -16.40 -4.96
CA PHE A 230 13.81 -15.93 -4.42
C PHE A 230 13.65 -15.68 -2.94
N LYS A 231 14.50 -16.29 -2.11
CA LYS A 231 14.53 -16.02 -0.68
C LYS A 231 15.12 -14.63 -0.46
N TRP A 232 14.29 -13.73 0.06
CA TRP A 232 14.72 -12.39 0.44
C TRP A 232 15.48 -12.45 1.76
N ASN A 233 16.78 -12.15 1.73
CA ASN A 233 17.61 -12.04 2.93
C ASN A 233 18.67 -10.92 2.80
N PRO A 234 18.29 -9.67 2.48
CA PRO A 234 19.29 -8.62 2.28
C PRO A 234 19.78 -8.07 3.62
N PRO A 235 21.06 -7.71 3.73
CA PRO A 235 21.47 -6.64 4.60
C PRO A 235 20.99 -5.33 3.96
N VAL A 236 19.89 -4.75 4.47
CA VAL A 236 19.36 -3.39 4.21
C VAL A 236 19.55 -2.80 2.78
N GLY A 237 18.44 -2.60 2.06
CA GLY A 237 18.41 -1.66 0.92
C GLY A 237 18.85 -2.20 -0.45
N ALA A 238 18.67 -3.49 -0.74
CA ALA A 238 18.95 -4.02 -2.07
C ALA A 238 17.80 -3.69 -3.06
N THR A 239 18.13 -3.09 -4.21
CA THR A 239 17.26 -3.11 -5.40
C THR A 239 17.86 -4.11 -6.37
N ILE A 240 17.10 -5.12 -6.78
CA ILE A 240 17.55 -6.09 -7.80
C ILE A 240 16.91 -5.70 -9.12
N PHE A 241 17.73 -5.29 -10.08
CA PHE A 241 17.32 -5.18 -11.47
C PHE A 241 17.63 -6.50 -12.16
N LEU A 242 16.60 -7.17 -12.66
CA LEU A 242 16.74 -8.38 -13.46
C LEU A 242 16.24 -8.08 -14.87
N ASP A 243 17.15 -8.04 -15.83
CA ASP A 243 16.78 -8.05 -17.23
C ASP A 243 16.30 -9.45 -17.61
N VAL A 244 15.05 -9.54 -18.06
CA VAL A 244 14.48 -10.78 -18.59
C VAL A 244 14.40 -10.63 -20.10
N ILE A 245 15.28 -11.34 -20.81
CA ILE A 245 15.23 -11.41 -22.28
C ILE A 245 14.24 -12.50 -22.66
N LEU A 246 13.08 -12.11 -23.19
CA LEU A 246 12.04 -13.03 -23.66
C LEU A 246 12.24 -13.34 -25.15
N GLY A 247 13.14 -14.30 -25.45
CA GLY A 247 13.30 -14.87 -26.79
C GLY A 247 13.84 -13.89 -27.85
N THR A 248 14.75 -14.39 -28.69
CA THR A 248 15.31 -13.67 -29.84
C THR A 248 14.42 -13.75 -31.06
#